data_AF-A0A645IXG8-F1
#
_entry.id   AF-A0A645IXG8-F1
#
_cell.length_a   1.000
_cell.length_b   1.000
_cell.length_c   1.000
_cell.angle_alpha   90.00
_cell.angle_beta   90.00
_cell.angle_gamma   90.00
#
_symmetry.space_group_name_H-M   'P 1'
#
loop_
_entity.id
_entity.type
_entity.pdbx_description
1 polymer ?
#
loop_
_entity_poly.entity_id
_entity_poly.type
_entity_poly.pdbx_seq_one_letter_code
_entity_poly.pdbx_strand_id
1 'polypeptide(L)'
;MKMPYTMVQKLFGEDSGLRPVEFDLRKVVNGLSEGFDLKIKSMSLSNISVDPFTLAKTKIVSSKNLQEIYQNKYMNSSAVFDSVHFFVNGIETELSRTGRFRVRESQLPTLLSILETL
;
A
#
# COMPACT_ATOMS: atom_id res chain seq x y z
N MET A 1 4.49 -21.61 4.52
CA MET A 1 4.22 -21.72 3.06
C MET A 1 5.33 -21.01 2.29
N LYS A 2 6.22 -21.74 1.59
CA LYS A 2 7.35 -21.22 0.79
C LYS A 2 7.04 -21.11 -0.72
N MET A 3 5.83 -21.43 -1.14
CA MET A 3 5.50 -21.72 -2.55
C MET A 3 5.71 -20.56 -3.53
N PRO A 4 5.29 -19.30 -3.27
CA PRO A 4 5.36 -18.27 -4.30
C PRO A 4 6.80 -17.85 -4.63
N TYR A 5 7.65 -17.68 -3.62
CA TYR A 5 9.05 -17.30 -3.82
C TYR A 5 9.84 -18.39 -4.55
N THR A 6 9.68 -19.65 -4.14
CA THR A 6 10.34 -20.79 -4.80
C THR A 6 9.83 -21.00 -6.23
N MET A 7 8.55 -20.71 -6.52
CA MET A 7 8.03 -20.74 -7.89
C MET A 7 8.63 -19.64 -8.77
N VAL A 8 8.74 -18.41 -8.26
CA VAL A 8 9.37 -17.30 -8.97
C VAL A 8 10.85 -17.59 -9.22
N GLN A 9 11.60 -18.05 -8.22
CA GLN A 9 12.99 -18.45 -8.42
C GLN A 9 13.15 -19.58 -9.46
N LYS A 10 12.25 -20.57 -9.46
CA LYS A 10 12.27 -21.64 -10.47
C LYS A 10 11.96 -21.16 -11.88
N LEU A 11 11.06 -20.18 -12.03
CA LEU A 11 10.65 -19.66 -13.34
C LEU A 11 11.65 -18.67 -13.94
N PHE A 12 12.26 -17.83 -13.11
CA PHE A 12 13.13 -16.74 -13.57
C PHE A 12 14.62 -17.00 -13.33
N GLY A 13 14.98 -18.02 -12.55
CA GLY A 13 16.35 -18.31 -12.15
C GLY A 13 16.79 -17.50 -10.92
N GLU A 14 17.72 -18.05 -10.14
CA GLU A 14 18.27 -17.40 -8.95
C GLU A 14 19.05 -16.12 -9.31
N ASP A 15 19.60 -16.05 -10.53
CA ASP A 15 20.34 -14.91 -11.07
C ASP A 15 19.44 -13.80 -11.65
N SER A 16 18.11 -13.97 -11.61
CA SER A 16 17.17 -12.99 -12.19
C SER A 16 17.22 -11.60 -11.56
N GLY A 17 17.85 -11.47 -10.39
CA GLY A 17 17.87 -10.22 -9.62
C GLY A 17 16.48 -9.82 -9.08
N LEU A 18 15.44 -10.63 -9.30
CA LEU A 18 14.09 -10.36 -8.82
C LEU A 18 14.03 -10.48 -7.30
N ARG A 19 13.92 -9.33 -6.64
CA ARG A 19 13.76 -9.25 -5.18
C ARG A 19 12.29 -9.03 -4.83
N PRO A 20 11.81 -9.61 -3.72
CA PRO A 20 10.53 -9.21 -3.15
C PRO A 20 10.54 -7.69 -2.96
N VAL A 21 9.59 -7.01 -3.58
CA VAL A 21 9.43 -5.58 -3.39
C VAL A 21 8.62 -5.37 -2.13
N GLU A 22 9.14 -4.58 -1.20
CA GLU A 22 8.40 -4.14 -0.02
C GLU A 22 8.37 -2.62 -0.01
N PHE A 23 7.23 -2.06 -0.40
CA PHE A 23 6.96 -0.63 -0.37
C PHE A 23 6.60 -0.18 1.03
N ASP A 24 7.24 0.89 1.48
CA ASP A 24 6.75 1.68 2.60
C ASP A 24 5.53 2.48 2.15
N LEU A 25 4.36 1.88 2.28
CA LEU A 25 3.10 2.52 1.88
C LEU A 25 2.83 3.82 2.63
N ARG A 26 3.42 4.03 3.82
CA ARG A 26 3.27 5.30 4.54
C ARG A 26 3.96 6.43 3.81
N LYS A 27 5.19 6.19 3.32
CA LYS A 27 5.92 7.16 2.48
C LYS A 27 5.17 7.47 1.20
N VAL A 28 4.65 6.45 0.51
CA VAL A 28 3.87 6.64 -0.71
C VAL A 28 2.63 7.51 -0.44
N VAL A 29 1.85 7.19 0.60
CA VAL A 29 0.67 7.97 0.98
C VAL A 29 1.04 9.42 1.35
N ASN A 30 2.17 9.63 2.04
CA ASN A 30 2.62 10.98 2.39
C ASN A 30 3.01 11.79 1.16
N GLY A 31 3.87 11.25 0.30
CA GLY A 31 4.28 11.95 -0.94
C GLY A 31 3.08 12.27 -1.83
N LEU A 32 2.12 11.33 -1.94
CA LEU A 32 0.87 11.59 -2.65
C LEU A 32 0.05 12.71 -2.00
N SER A 33 -0.01 12.77 -0.66
CA SER A 33 -0.78 13.80 0.04
C SER A 33 -0.17 15.20 -0.01
N GLU A 34 1.14 15.30 -0.24
CA GLU A 34 1.86 16.57 -0.37
C GLU A 34 1.73 17.18 -1.77
N GLY A 35 1.74 16.34 -2.82
CA GLY A 35 1.72 16.79 -4.21
C GLY A 35 0.36 16.74 -4.92
N PHE A 36 -0.62 16.00 -4.39
CA PHE A 36 -1.83 15.64 -5.14
C PHE A 36 -3.11 15.64 -4.30
N ASP A 37 -4.28 15.71 -4.95
CA ASP A 37 -5.59 15.52 -4.28
C ASP A 37 -5.76 14.04 -3.94
N LEU A 38 -5.29 13.66 -2.76
CA LEU A 38 -5.38 12.31 -2.22
C LEU A 38 -6.65 12.15 -1.37
N LYS A 39 -7.39 11.06 -1.60
CA LYS A 39 -8.50 10.64 -0.75
C LYS A 39 -8.39 9.15 -0.42
N ILE A 40 -8.33 8.79 0.85
CA ILE A 40 -8.20 7.39 1.28
C ILE A 40 -9.59 6.80 1.53
N LYS A 41 -9.92 5.69 0.87
CA LYS A 41 -11.21 4.98 1.00
C LYS A 41 -11.15 3.85 2.02
N SER A 42 -10.05 3.10 2.01
CA SER A 42 -9.82 2.02 2.98
C SER A 42 -8.33 1.71 3.12
N MET A 43 -7.93 1.13 4.25
CA MET A 43 -6.58 0.64 4.47
C MET A 43 -6.59 -0.67 5.28
N SER A 44 -5.64 -1.55 5.01
CA SER A 44 -5.36 -2.74 5.81
C SER A 44 -4.09 -2.50 6.63
N LEU A 45 -4.18 -2.73 7.93
CA LEU A 45 -3.11 -2.52 8.89
C LEU A 45 -2.82 -3.83 9.61
N SER A 46 -1.55 -4.13 9.85
CA SER A 46 -1.11 -5.26 10.67
C SER A 46 -0.08 -4.83 11.70
N ASN A 47 0.41 -5.79 12.49
CA ASN A 47 1.39 -5.57 13.54
C ASN A 47 0.89 -4.62 14.65
N ILE A 48 -0.41 -4.68 14.94
CA ILE A 48 -1.01 -3.92 16.04
C ILE A 48 -0.92 -4.77 17.30
N SER A 49 -0.09 -4.36 18.26
CA SER A 49 0.06 -5.08 19.54
C SER A 49 -1.22 -4.95 20.37
N VAL A 50 -1.84 -6.08 20.68
CA VAL A 50 -3.00 -6.16 21.60
C VAL A 50 -2.52 -6.57 23.00
N ASP A 51 -1.54 -7.47 23.05
CA ASP A 51 -0.84 -7.92 24.25
C ASP A 51 0.58 -8.42 23.82
N PRO A 52 1.47 -8.80 24.76
CA PRO A 52 2.85 -9.19 24.43
C PRO A 52 3.00 -10.37 23.44
N PHE A 53 1.96 -11.17 23.24
CA PHE A 53 1.98 -12.37 22.41
C PHE A 53 1.00 -12.33 21.24
N THR A 54 0.15 -11.29 21.16
CA THR A 54 -0.90 -11.17 20.14
C THR A 54 -0.71 -9.93 19.27
N LEU A 55 -0.52 -10.16 17.97
CA LEU A 55 -0.57 -9.13 16.94
C LEU A 55 -1.88 -9.20 16.16
N ALA A 56 -2.60 -8.09 16.12
CA ALA A 56 -3.81 -7.94 15.35
C ALA A 56 -3.54 -7.43 13.92
N LYS A 57 -4.46 -7.80 13.03
CA LYS A 57 -4.61 -7.25 11.68
C LYS A 57 -6.03 -6.74 11.53
N THR A 58 -6.19 -5.55 10.97
CA THR A 58 -7.48 -4.90 10.79
C THR A 58 -7.60 -4.25 9.42
N LYS A 59 -8.83 -4.12 8.93
CA LYS A 59 -9.16 -3.36 7.73
C LYS A 59 -10.14 -2.26 8.10
N ILE A 60 -9.78 -1.03 7.76
CA ILE A 60 -10.60 0.14 7.99
C ILE A 60 -11.24 0.50 6.65
N VAL A 61 -12.56 0.54 6.61
CA VAL A 61 -13.34 0.93 5.44
C VAL A 61 -14.29 2.04 5.85
N SER A 62 -14.39 3.08 5.05
CA SER A 62 -15.29 4.20 5.31
C SER A 62 -15.94 4.68 4.03
N SER A 63 -17.20 5.12 4.14
CA SER A 63 -17.89 5.85 3.08
C SER A 63 -17.39 7.29 2.94
N LYS A 64 -16.67 7.80 3.94
CA LYS A 64 -15.99 9.11 3.95
C LYS A 64 -14.48 8.95 3.76
N ASN A 65 -13.82 10.03 3.32
CA ASN A 65 -12.36 10.08 3.22
C ASN A 65 -11.70 9.82 4.59
N LEU A 66 -10.81 8.82 4.66
CA LEU A 66 -10.05 8.43 5.85
C LEU A 66 -8.76 9.24 6.06
N GLN A 67 -8.43 10.18 5.17
CA GLN A 67 -7.16 10.90 5.19
C GLN A 67 -6.88 11.61 6.53
N GLU A 68 -7.87 12.26 7.13
CA GLU A 68 -7.71 12.93 8.43
C GLU A 68 -7.42 11.91 9.55
N ILE A 69 -8.12 10.77 9.54
CA ILE A 69 -7.89 9.68 10.50
C ILE A 69 -6.49 9.09 10.30
N TYR A 70 -6.05 8.94 9.05
CA TYR A 70 -4.70 8.53 8.71
C TYR A 70 -3.66 9.48 9.32
N GLN A 71 -3.74 10.78 9.00
CA GLN A 71 -2.77 11.79 9.44
C GLN A 71 -2.69 11.88 10.97
N ASN A 72 -3.84 11.83 11.66
CA ASN A 72 -3.87 12.05 13.11
C ASN A 72 -3.59 10.79 13.95
N LYS A 73 -4.00 9.60 13.49
CA LYS A 73 -3.96 8.38 14.31
C LYS A 73 -2.96 7.34 13.81
N TYR A 74 -2.95 7.07 12.51
CA TYR A 74 -2.19 5.94 11.97
C TYR A 74 -0.78 6.31 11.53
N MET A 75 -0.57 7.55 11.09
CA MET A 75 0.73 8.09 10.67
C MET A 75 1.80 8.04 11.77
N ASN A 76 1.39 8.01 13.04
CA ASN A 76 2.31 7.96 14.19
C ASN A 76 2.34 6.58 14.87
N SER A 77 1.57 5.60 14.36
CA SER A 77 1.52 4.25 14.93
C SER A 77 2.63 3.36 14.40
N SER A 78 3.01 2.33 15.16
CA SER A 78 3.90 1.25 14.71
C SER A 78 3.20 0.21 13.81
N ALA A 79 1.92 0.42 13.48
CA ALA A 79 1.17 -0.47 12.62
C ALA A 79 1.72 -0.44 11.19
N VAL A 80 1.87 -1.62 10.61
CA VAL A 80 2.35 -1.82 9.24
C VAL A 80 1.18 -1.68 8.27
N PHE A 81 1.38 -0.92 7.20
CA PHE A 81 0.39 -0.74 6.15
C PHE A 81 0.54 -1.89 5.15
N ASP A 82 -0.42 -2.82 5.16
CA ASP A 82 -0.42 -3.95 4.23
C ASP A 82 -0.96 -3.55 2.85
N SER A 83 -2.02 -2.75 2.83
CA SER A 83 -2.60 -2.19 1.62
C SER A 83 -3.37 -0.90 1.89
N VAL A 84 -3.48 -0.07 0.86
CA VAL A 84 -4.25 1.16 0.86
C VAL A 84 -5.06 1.26 -0.43
N HIS A 85 -6.30 1.71 -0.30
CA HIS A 85 -7.18 2.02 -1.42
C HIS A 85 -7.48 3.51 -1.36
N PHE A 86 -7.08 4.24 -2.40
CA PHE A 86 -7.16 5.67 -2.46
C PHE A 86 -7.59 6.17 -3.85
N PHE A 87 -7.99 7.43 -3.90
CA PHE A 87 -8.07 8.23 -5.12
C PHE A 87 -6.93 9.23 -5.10
N VAL A 88 -6.16 9.32 -6.18
CA VAL A 88 -5.21 10.42 -6.40
C VAL A 88 -5.62 11.16 -7.66
N ASN A 89 -5.91 12.46 -7.56
CA ASN A 89 -6.44 13.26 -8.68
C ASN A 89 -7.62 12.57 -9.42
N GLY A 90 -8.49 11.89 -8.66
CA GLY A 90 -9.63 11.13 -9.21
C GLY A 90 -9.32 9.73 -9.74
N ILE A 91 -8.07 9.26 -9.70
CA ILE A 91 -7.67 7.90 -10.11
C ILE A 91 -7.82 6.94 -8.94
N GLU A 92 -8.75 5.99 -9.06
CA GLU A 92 -8.99 4.96 -8.04
C GLU A 92 -7.90 3.88 -8.14
N THR A 93 -7.11 3.75 -7.08
CA THR A 93 -5.99 2.81 -6.99
C THR A 93 -6.02 2.06 -5.67
N GLU A 94 -5.85 0.74 -5.73
CA GLU A 94 -5.49 -0.07 -4.57
C GLU A 94 -4.03 -0.49 -4.71
N LEU A 95 -3.20 -0.27 -3.68
CA LEU A 95 -1.79 -0.63 -3.65
C LEU A 95 -1.48 -1.44 -2.38
N SER A 96 -0.72 -2.51 -2.53
CA SER A 96 -0.22 -3.33 -1.43
C SER A 96 1.26 -3.12 -1.20
N ARG A 97 1.74 -3.41 0.02
CA ARG A 97 3.17 -3.31 0.34
C ARG A 97 4.03 -4.21 -0.55
N THR A 98 3.48 -5.29 -1.08
CA THR A 98 4.21 -6.19 -1.99
C THR A 98 4.25 -5.69 -3.44
N GLY A 99 3.80 -4.47 -3.71
CA GLY A 99 3.80 -3.87 -5.04
C GLY A 99 2.66 -4.31 -5.95
N ARG A 100 1.74 -5.15 -5.46
CA ARG A 100 0.52 -5.46 -6.22
C ARG A 100 -0.38 -4.25 -6.16
N PHE A 101 -0.83 -3.79 -7.32
CA PHE A 101 -1.78 -2.72 -7.44
C PHE A 101 -2.98 -3.10 -8.31
N ARG A 102 -4.07 -2.37 -8.15
CA ARG A 102 -5.26 -2.43 -8.99
C ARG A 102 -5.63 -1.00 -9.35
N VAL A 103 -5.69 -0.72 -10.65
CA VAL A 103 -6.10 0.55 -11.22
C VAL A 103 -6.87 0.24 -12.51
N ARG A 104 -7.73 1.15 -12.97
CA ARG A 104 -8.35 1.02 -14.29
C ARG A 104 -7.27 1.15 -15.37
N GLU A 105 -7.32 0.30 -16.39
CA GLU A 105 -6.32 0.27 -17.46
C GLU A 105 -6.14 1.64 -18.13
N SER A 106 -7.24 2.35 -18.40
CA SER A 106 -7.21 3.70 -18.97
C SER A 106 -6.54 4.75 -18.10
N GLN A 107 -6.41 4.51 -16.79
CA GLN A 107 -5.79 5.42 -15.83
C GLN A 107 -4.36 5.00 -15.46
N LEU A 108 -3.89 3.82 -15.91
CA LEU A 108 -2.57 3.29 -15.59
C LEU A 108 -1.43 4.24 -16.02
N PRO A 109 -1.39 4.78 -17.26
CA PRO A 109 -0.30 5.67 -17.66
C PRO A 109 -0.20 6.92 -16.77
N THR A 110 -1.35 7.49 -16.40
CA THR A 110 -1.39 8.65 -15.51
C THR A 110 -0.95 8.31 -14.09
N LEU A 111 -1.39 7.17 -13.55
CA LEU A 111 -0.91 6.71 -12.24
C LEU A 111 0.62 6.54 -12.25
N LEU A 112 1.18 5.91 -13.29
CA LEU A 112 2.64 5.73 -13.40
C LEU A 112 3.37 7.08 -13.44
N SER A 113 2.89 8.04 -14.22
CA SER A 113 3.49 9.38 -14.26
C SER A 113 3.45 10.11 -12.92
N ILE A 114 2.41 9.90 -12.10
CA ILE A 114 2.33 10.44 -10.73
C ILE A 114 3.37 9.75 -9.86
N LEU A 115 3.45 8.42 -9.91
CA LEU A 115 4.38 7.65 -9.07
C LEU A 115 5.85 7.94 -9.40
N GLU A 116 6.18 8.32 -10.63
CA GLU A 116 7.54 8.73 -11.04
C GLU A 116 7.98 10.08 -10.44
N THR A 117 7.04 10.86 -9.89
CA THR A 117 7.32 12.16 -9.27
C THR A 117 7.44 12.12 -7.75
N LEU A 118 7.17 10.96 -7.14
CA LEU A 118 7.29 10.71 -5.69
C LEU A 118 8.73 10.41 -5.29
#